data_AF-A0AAD9T408-F1
#
_entry.id   AF-A0AAD9T408-F1
#
_cell.length_a   1.000
_cell.length_b   1.000
_cell.length_c   1.000
_cell.angle_alpha   90.00
_cell.angle_beta   90.00
_cell.angle_gamma   90.00
#
_symmetry.space_group_name_H-M   'P 1'
#
loop_
_entity.id
_entity.type
_entity.pdbx_description
1 polymer ?
#
loop_
_entity_poly.entity_id
_entity_poly.type
_entity_poly.pdbx_seq_one_letter_code
_entity_poly.pdbx_strand_id
1 'polypeptide(L)'
;MANMREKGKPKARAFKTPSPTPRASPPSLEPPPPFQRAPATLAPFLSELEAAHVYITHLDTKPTEFKKKIFLVPVLMNLVIAGVVIWRIRTIGPYYLKICFSLLGKPNETTIDPTRLAFRDALVEVFRRSAVFVVDLWIYVLLWPWPRQFFTGRVIGNPVAWRRAVGFRPQEIIVRRSRKWDRAIGNVVDAGPGHEALFEIVRRAVDPIWMAEKTGYLMLTKEWDLDWNAMITATRLADKKILSLHDFRTTIYVHSEDFGWMIMESANAGGSAAEEEGRKKIVAFKDELTFLGKESLFFKWIELVQYESSRPGGFTPDKQVETMAKAKEMFEAHGVDFEKFWDKVGGMEGMPGMDQM
;
A
#
# COMPACT_ATOMS: atom_id res chain seq x y z
N MET A 1 -27.09 -49.48 -67.08
CA MET A 1 -26.66 -48.10 -67.39
C MET A 1 -27.16 -47.22 -66.25
N ALA A 2 -26.43 -47.13 -65.13
CA ALA A 2 -25.36 -46.16 -64.89
C ALA A 2 -25.88 -44.72 -65.03
N ASN A 3 -26.36 -44.14 -63.93
CA ASN A 3 -26.66 -42.71 -63.85
C ASN A 3 -25.76 -42.05 -62.79
N MET A 4 -25.04 -41.03 -63.22
CA MET A 4 -23.87 -40.43 -62.58
C MET A 4 -24.23 -39.66 -61.31
N ARG A 5 -23.36 -39.84 -60.30
CA ARG A 5 -23.23 -39.09 -59.05
C ARG A 5 -22.82 -37.65 -59.31
N GLU A 6 -23.61 -36.69 -58.83
CA GLU A 6 -23.18 -35.31 -58.61
C GLU A 6 -22.49 -35.17 -57.24
N LYS A 7 -21.33 -34.51 -57.23
CA LYS A 7 -20.44 -34.33 -56.08
C LYS A 7 -20.88 -33.14 -55.21
N GLY A 8 -21.37 -33.42 -54.01
CA GLY A 8 -21.54 -32.41 -52.95
C GLY A 8 -20.22 -32.10 -52.23
N LYS A 9 -19.88 -30.81 -52.12
CA LYS A 9 -18.72 -30.28 -51.36
C LYS A 9 -18.83 -30.58 -49.86
N PRO A 10 -17.76 -30.99 -49.16
CA PRO A 10 -17.78 -31.17 -47.71
C PRO A 10 -17.69 -29.82 -46.98
N LYS A 11 -18.69 -29.53 -46.12
CA LYS A 11 -18.66 -28.42 -45.16
C LYS A 11 -17.57 -28.67 -44.11
N ALA A 12 -16.62 -27.75 -43.99
CA ALA A 12 -15.60 -27.74 -42.95
C ALA A 12 -16.25 -27.68 -41.55
N ARG A 13 -15.95 -28.66 -40.70
CA ARG A 13 -16.27 -28.64 -39.27
C ARG A 13 -15.28 -27.70 -38.57
N ALA A 14 -15.76 -26.56 -38.10
CA ALA A 14 -15.00 -25.72 -37.17
C ALA A 14 -14.82 -26.46 -35.84
N PHE A 15 -13.56 -26.65 -35.43
CA PHE A 15 -13.20 -27.11 -34.09
C PHE A 15 -13.68 -26.06 -33.08
N LYS A 16 -14.65 -26.43 -32.24
CA LYS A 16 -15.00 -25.65 -31.05
C LYS A 16 -13.88 -25.85 -30.02
N THR A 17 -13.05 -24.84 -29.85
CA THR A 17 -12.14 -24.70 -28.71
C THR A 17 -12.99 -24.65 -27.43
N PRO A 18 -12.77 -25.51 -26.42
CA PRO A 18 -13.49 -25.38 -25.15
C PRO A 18 -12.99 -24.11 -24.45
N SER A 19 -13.91 -23.19 -24.19
CA SER A 19 -13.70 -22.07 -23.27
C SER A 19 -13.31 -22.63 -21.90
N PRO A 20 -12.32 -22.07 -21.20
CA PRO A 20 -11.98 -22.52 -19.86
C PRO A 20 -13.13 -22.12 -18.92
N THR A 21 -13.92 -23.12 -18.53
CA THR A 21 -14.87 -23.00 -17.43
C THR A 21 -14.05 -22.77 -16.16
N PRO A 22 -14.30 -21.71 -15.36
CA PRO A 22 -13.66 -21.59 -14.07
C PRO A 22 -14.05 -22.80 -13.21
N ARG A 23 -13.05 -23.55 -12.77
CA ARG A 23 -13.22 -24.70 -11.89
C ARG A 23 -13.74 -24.15 -10.57
N ALA A 24 -15.00 -24.39 -10.24
CA ALA A 24 -15.53 -24.10 -8.92
C ALA A 24 -14.78 -24.98 -7.91
N SER A 25 -14.00 -24.35 -7.02
CA SER A 25 -13.31 -25.02 -5.92
C SER A 25 -14.32 -25.72 -5.00
N PRO A 26 -14.02 -26.93 -4.48
CA PRO A 26 -14.88 -27.57 -3.49
C PRO A 26 -14.98 -26.70 -2.22
N PRO A 27 -16.17 -26.59 -1.60
CA PRO A 27 -16.43 -25.63 -0.52
C PRO A 27 -15.76 -25.93 0.83
N SER A 28 -14.87 -26.93 0.93
CA SER A 28 -14.44 -27.51 2.22
C SER A 28 -12.94 -27.49 2.53
N LEU A 29 -12.10 -26.85 1.71
CA LEU A 29 -10.68 -26.66 2.04
C LEU A 29 -10.50 -25.24 2.59
N GLU A 30 -10.26 -25.15 3.90
CA GLU A 30 -9.86 -23.90 4.53
C GLU A 30 -8.42 -23.55 4.09
N PRO A 31 -8.13 -22.26 3.83
CA PRO A 31 -6.78 -21.84 3.50
C PRO A 31 -5.82 -22.13 4.66
N PRO A 32 -4.55 -22.47 4.39
CA PRO A 32 -3.60 -22.76 5.45
C PRO A 32 -3.32 -21.51 6.30
N PRO A 33 -3.09 -21.66 7.62
CA PRO A 33 -2.66 -20.55 8.47
C PRO A 33 -1.41 -19.87 7.89
N PRO A 34 -1.28 -18.53 7.98
CA PRO A 34 -2.14 -17.57 8.69
C PRO A 34 -3.29 -16.99 7.84
N PHE A 35 -3.55 -17.55 6.66
CA PHE A 35 -4.62 -17.07 5.79
C PHE A 35 -5.98 -17.56 6.27
N GLN A 36 -6.98 -16.69 6.22
CA GLN A 36 -8.37 -17.01 6.49
C GLN A 36 -9.22 -16.64 5.28
N ARG A 37 -10.38 -17.29 5.11
CA ARG A 37 -11.29 -16.94 4.02
C ARG A 37 -11.90 -15.56 4.28
N ALA A 38 -11.97 -14.73 3.23
CA ALA A 38 -12.58 -13.41 3.35
C ALA A 38 -14.07 -13.52 3.76
N PRO A 39 -14.53 -12.75 4.75
CA PRO A 39 -15.94 -12.68 5.13
C PRO A 39 -16.83 -12.30 3.94
N ALA A 40 -18.01 -12.93 3.84
CA ALA A 40 -18.96 -12.69 2.76
C ALA A 40 -19.43 -11.22 2.70
N THR A 41 -19.38 -10.50 3.84
CA THR A 41 -19.71 -9.06 3.92
C THR A 41 -18.79 -8.22 3.03
N LEU A 42 -17.52 -8.58 2.88
CA LEU A 42 -16.53 -7.85 2.08
C LEU A 42 -16.62 -8.12 0.57
N ALA A 43 -17.48 -9.05 0.14
CA ALA A 43 -17.62 -9.40 -1.27
C ALA A 43 -17.84 -8.20 -2.22
N PRO A 44 -18.65 -7.17 -1.90
CA PRO A 44 -18.84 -6.01 -2.76
C PRO A 44 -17.58 -5.15 -2.94
N PHE A 45 -16.65 -5.20 -1.99
CA PHE A 45 -15.37 -4.50 -2.08
C PHE A 45 -14.36 -5.36 -2.87
N LEU A 46 -14.27 -6.65 -2.57
CA LEU A 46 -13.31 -7.57 -3.20
C LEU A 46 -13.59 -7.80 -4.69
N SER A 47 -14.85 -7.68 -5.13
CA SER A 47 -15.20 -7.78 -6.56
C SER A 47 -14.65 -6.63 -7.40
N GLU A 48 -14.28 -5.51 -6.79
CA GLU A 48 -13.75 -4.32 -7.47
C GLU A 48 -12.21 -4.32 -7.50
N LEU A 49 -11.55 -5.27 -6.81
CA LEU A 49 -10.10 -5.38 -6.74
C LEU A 49 -9.55 -6.29 -7.85
N GLU A 50 -8.32 -6.00 -8.29
CA GLU A 50 -7.62 -6.81 -9.29
C GLU A 50 -6.95 -8.01 -8.60
N ALA A 51 -7.36 -9.23 -8.95
CA ALA A 51 -6.87 -10.48 -8.35
C ALA A 51 -5.34 -10.72 -8.51
N ALA A 52 -4.65 -9.98 -9.38
CA ALA A 52 -3.21 -10.10 -9.58
C ALA A 52 -2.37 -9.39 -8.49
N HIS A 53 -3.01 -8.61 -7.62
CA HIS A 53 -2.34 -7.72 -6.68
C HIS A 53 -2.67 -8.10 -5.22
N VAL A 54 -1.71 -7.83 -4.33
CA VAL A 54 -1.89 -7.88 -2.88
C VAL A 54 -2.31 -6.51 -2.40
N TYR A 55 -3.31 -6.46 -1.52
CA TYR A 55 -3.83 -5.21 -0.98
C TYR A 55 -3.69 -5.14 0.53
N ILE A 56 -3.55 -3.92 1.06
CA ILE A 56 -3.61 -3.66 2.50
C ILE A 56 -4.59 -2.52 2.75
N THR A 57 -5.62 -2.76 3.56
CA THR A 57 -6.45 -1.69 4.12
C THR A 57 -5.93 -1.26 5.47
N HIS A 58 -6.12 0.01 5.82
CA HIS A 58 -6.05 0.49 7.20
C HIS A 58 -6.82 1.82 7.31
N LEU A 59 -7.05 2.23 8.55
CA LEU A 59 -7.69 3.52 8.86
C LEU A 59 -6.64 4.56 9.23
N ASP A 60 -6.63 5.68 8.51
CA ASP A 60 -5.84 6.86 8.86
C ASP A 60 -6.68 7.82 9.71
N THR A 61 -6.36 7.88 11.00
CA THR A 61 -7.02 8.72 12.02
C THR A 61 -6.35 10.08 12.23
N LYS A 62 -5.41 10.48 11.37
CA LYS A 62 -4.66 11.73 11.53
C LYS A 62 -5.55 12.97 11.36
N PRO A 63 -5.18 14.11 12.01
CA PRO A 63 -5.96 15.34 11.92
C PRO A 63 -6.12 15.84 10.48
N THR A 64 -7.32 16.31 10.16
CA THR A 64 -7.70 16.81 8.83
C THR A 64 -6.77 17.92 8.34
N GLU A 65 -6.36 18.85 9.22
CA GLU A 65 -5.46 19.95 8.88
C GLU A 65 -4.06 19.47 8.49
N PHE A 66 -3.57 18.40 9.13
CA PHE A 66 -2.30 17.78 8.78
C PHE A 66 -2.38 17.14 7.39
N LYS A 67 -3.47 16.42 7.10
CA LYS A 67 -3.73 15.81 5.78
C LYS A 67 -3.80 16.86 4.66
N LYS A 68 -4.46 18.00 4.89
CA LYS A 68 -4.52 19.13 3.95
C LYS A 68 -3.14 19.69 3.62
N LYS A 69 -2.32 19.95 4.65
CA LYS A 69 -0.96 20.49 4.48
C LYS A 69 -0.07 19.53 3.67
N ILE A 70 -0.12 18.24 3.99
CA ILE A 70 0.64 17.21 3.27
C ILE A 70 0.20 17.12 1.81
N PHE A 71 -1.11 17.19 1.53
CA PHE A 71 -1.63 17.14 0.17
C PHE A 71 -1.33 18.41 -0.64
N LEU A 72 -1.19 19.57 0.01
CA LEU A 72 -0.89 20.83 -0.67
C LEU A 72 0.50 20.83 -1.32
N VAL A 73 1.49 20.21 -0.69
CA VAL A 73 2.87 20.13 -1.21
C VAL A 73 2.94 19.53 -2.62
N PRO A 74 2.44 18.31 -2.90
CA PRO A 74 2.43 17.74 -4.24
C PRO A 74 1.51 18.49 -5.20
N VAL A 75 0.42 19.13 -4.74
CA VAL A 75 -0.41 19.97 -5.60
C VAL A 75 0.41 21.15 -6.14
N LEU A 76 1.07 21.91 -5.26
CA LEU A 76 1.88 23.05 -5.67
C LEU A 76 3.05 22.62 -6.56
N MET A 77 3.74 21.54 -6.20
CA MET A 77 4.84 21.00 -7.01
C MET A 77 4.38 20.64 -8.42
N ASN A 78 3.26 19.92 -8.57
CA ASN A 78 2.75 19.54 -9.88
C ASN A 78 2.23 20.74 -10.69
N LEU A 79 1.66 21.76 -10.04
CA LEU A 79 1.28 23.00 -10.69
C LEU A 79 2.49 23.79 -11.20
N VAL A 80 3.58 23.86 -10.43
CA VAL A 80 4.83 24.49 -10.85
C VAL A 80 5.43 23.76 -12.05
N ILE A 81 5.52 22.43 -12.01
CA ILE A 81 6.03 21.63 -13.14
C ILE A 81 5.15 21.83 -14.38
N ALA A 82 3.83 21.76 -14.24
CA ALA A 82 2.91 22.00 -15.35
C ALA A 82 3.06 23.42 -15.91
N GLY A 83 3.21 24.42 -15.04
CA GLY A 83 3.46 25.81 -15.42
C GLY A 83 4.76 25.99 -16.20
N VAL A 84 5.86 25.36 -15.76
CA VAL A 84 7.14 25.36 -16.48
C VAL A 84 7.00 24.71 -17.85
N VAL A 85 6.30 23.57 -17.97
CA VAL A 85 6.07 22.91 -19.25
C VAL A 85 5.22 23.79 -20.18
N ILE A 86 4.15 24.41 -19.69
CA ILE A 86 3.30 25.32 -20.48
C ILE A 86 4.10 26.55 -20.93
N TRP A 87 4.89 27.14 -20.04
CA TRP A 87 5.78 28.26 -20.36
C TRP A 87 6.82 27.86 -21.42
N ARG A 88 7.40 26.67 -21.30
CA ARG A 88 8.36 26.12 -22.28
C ARG A 88 7.70 25.92 -23.65
N ILE A 89 6.50 25.35 -23.69
CA ILE A 89 5.72 25.19 -24.93
C ILE A 89 5.41 26.55 -25.55
N ARG A 90 5.06 27.56 -24.75
CA ARG A 90 4.76 28.90 -25.27
C ARG A 90 6.00 29.63 -25.80
N THR A 91 7.15 29.45 -25.16
CA THR A 91 8.41 30.13 -25.52
C THR A 91 9.13 29.45 -26.69
N ILE A 92 9.20 28.12 -26.71
CA ILE A 92 9.93 27.35 -27.73
C ILE A 92 9.01 26.78 -28.81
N GLY A 93 7.71 26.65 -28.56
CA GLY A 93 6.73 26.22 -29.57
C GLY A 93 6.83 26.99 -30.90
N PRO A 94 6.89 28.34 -30.89
CA PRO A 94 7.10 29.11 -32.11
C PRO A 94 8.41 28.80 -32.83
N TYR A 95 9.48 28.49 -32.09
CA TYR A 95 10.76 28.08 -32.65
C TYR A 95 10.66 26.73 -33.37
N TYR A 96 9.95 25.76 -32.79
CA TYR A 96 9.66 24.49 -33.48
C TYR A 96 8.81 24.68 -34.73
N LEU A 97 7.81 25.56 -34.69
CA LEU A 97 7.00 25.90 -35.87
C LEU A 97 7.86 26.52 -36.98
N LYS A 98 8.81 27.41 -36.64
CA LYS A 98 9.77 27.97 -37.62
C LYS A 98 10.62 26.88 -38.27
N ILE A 99 11.12 25.91 -37.50
CA ILE A 99 11.87 24.77 -38.05
C ILE A 99 10.98 23.95 -38.99
N CYS A 100 9.74 23.65 -38.60
CA CYS A 100 8.79 22.94 -39.47
C CYS A 100 8.49 23.71 -40.76
N PHE A 101 8.28 25.04 -40.69
CA PHE A 101 8.07 25.86 -41.88
C PHE A 101 9.30 25.91 -42.78
N SER A 102 10.51 25.92 -42.20
CA SER A 102 11.75 25.82 -42.96
C SER A 102 11.84 24.49 -43.70
N LEU A 103 11.47 23.39 -43.05
CA LEU A 103 11.45 22.05 -43.67
C LEU A 103 10.39 21.94 -44.79
N LEU A 104 9.28 22.67 -44.66
CA LEU A 104 8.22 22.78 -45.66
C LEU A 104 8.57 23.72 -46.83
N GLY A 105 9.82 24.19 -46.92
CA GLY A 105 10.30 25.03 -48.01
C GLY A 105 9.95 26.51 -47.89
N LYS A 106 9.45 26.97 -46.73
CA LYS A 106 9.28 28.41 -46.45
C LYS A 106 10.53 28.96 -45.75
N PRO A 107 11.42 29.66 -46.47
CA PRO A 107 12.67 30.12 -45.91
C PRO A 107 12.41 31.09 -44.75
N ASN A 108 13.11 30.89 -43.65
CA ASN A 108 13.07 31.75 -42.47
C ASN A 108 14.42 31.73 -41.75
N GLU A 109 14.52 32.39 -40.60
CA GLU A 109 15.73 32.50 -39.78
C GLU A 109 16.34 31.14 -39.36
N THR A 110 15.56 30.05 -39.44
CA THR A 110 16.01 28.68 -39.13
C THR A 110 16.41 27.86 -40.36
N THR A 111 16.36 28.43 -41.57
CA THR A 111 16.77 27.75 -42.80
C THR A 111 18.29 27.74 -42.94
N ILE A 112 18.88 26.54 -43.02
CA ILE A 112 20.31 26.36 -43.28
C ILE A 112 20.50 26.32 -44.79
N ASP A 113 21.16 27.33 -45.36
CA ASP A 113 21.56 27.35 -46.76
C ASP A 113 23.00 26.78 -46.91
N PRO A 114 23.17 25.53 -47.36
CA PRO A 114 24.48 24.89 -47.46
C PRO A 114 25.37 25.53 -48.55
N THR A 115 24.82 26.39 -49.41
CA THR A 115 25.61 27.10 -50.43
C THR A 115 26.22 28.40 -49.91
N ARG A 116 25.71 28.93 -48.79
CA ARG A 116 26.14 30.22 -48.19
C ARG A 116 26.78 30.08 -46.81
N LEU A 117 26.50 29.00 -46.08
CA LEU A 117 27.03 28.76 -44.74
C LEU A 117 28.28 27.88 -44.75
N ALA A 118 29.28 28.27 -43.97
CA ALA A 118 30.43 27.41 -43.71
C ALA A 118 29.98 26.14 -42.96
N PHE A 119 30.57 25.00 -43.30
CA PHE A 119 30.21 23.69 -42.73
C PHE A 119 30.27 23.67 -41.19
N ARG A 120 31.24 24.37 -40.60
CA ARG A 120 31.37 24.51 -39.14
C ARG A 120 30.18 25.23 -38.52
N ASP A 121 29.70 26.30 -39.12
CA ASP A 121 28.57 27.08 -38.60
C ASP A 121 27.26 26.31 -38.75
N ALA A 122 27.10 25.57 -39.86
CA ALA A 122 26.00 24.65 -40.04
C ALA A 122 26.00 23.54 -38.96
N LEU A 123 27.16 22.95 -38.64
CA LEU A 123 27.28 21.95 -37.58
C LEU A 123 26.94 22.51 -36.20
N VAL A 124 27.41 23.71 -35.86
CA VAL A 124 27.12 24.37 -34.58
C VAL A 124 25.62 24.64 -34.44
N GLU A 125 24.97 25.10 -35.50
CA GLU A 125 23.53 25.36 -35.50
C GLU A 125 22.71 24.07 -35.36
N VAL A 126 23.11 23.00 -36.06
CA VAL A 126 22.50 21.66 -35.91
C VAL A 126 22.68 21.12 -34.50
N PHE A 127 23.86 21.26 -33.91
CA PHE A 127 24.12 20.83 -32.54
C PHE A 127 23.26 21.62 -31.54
N ARG A 128 23.19 22.95 -31.68
CA ARG A 128 22.37 23.81 -30.82
C ARG A 128 20.89 23.42 -30.86
N ARG A 129 20.36 23.17 -32.06
CA ARG A 129 18.99 22.64 -32.25
C ARG A 129 18.80 21.32 -31.53
N SER A 130 19.72 20.39 -31.76
CA SER A 130 19.66 19.04 -31.18
C SER A 130 19.68 19.10 -29.65
N ALA A 131 20.52 19.96 -29.06
CA ALA A 131 20.56 20.17 -27.61
C ALA A 131 19.22 20.68 -27.06
N VAL A 132 18.58 21.64 -27.74
CA VAL A 132 17.24 22.13 -27.35
C VAL A 132 16.20 21.01 -27.42
N PHE A 133 16.18 20.22 -28.50
CA PHE A 133 15.30 19.05 -28.62
C PHE A 133 15.52 18.01 -27.52
N VAL A 134 16.77 17.70 -27.18
CA VAL A 134 17.10 16.73 -26.14
C VAL A 134 16.64 17.21 -24.77
N VAL A 135 16.88 18.49 -24.44
CA VAL A 135 16.42 19.07 -23.17
C VAL A 135 14.90 19.04 -23.07
N ASP A 136 14.19 19.41 -24.14
CA ASP A 136 12.72 19.41 -24.14
C ASP A 136 12.15 17.99 -24.08
N LEU A 137 12.81 17.03 -24.73
CA LEU A 137 12.49 15.60 -24.61
C LEU A 137 12.68 15.12 -23.17
N TRP A 138 13.76 15.51 -22.50
CA TRP A 138 14.00 15.14 -21.11
C TRP A 138 12.95 15.73 -20.17
N ILE A 139 12.60 17.01 -20.35
CA ILE A 139 11.52 17.65 -19.60
C ILE A 139 10.20 16.89 -19.82
N TYR A 140 9.88 16.56 -21.06
CA TYR A 140 8.65 15.87 -21.39
C TYR A 140 8.61 14.41 -20.90
N VAL A 141 9.72 13.67 -21.00
CA VAL A 141 9.74 12.26 -20.60
C VAL A 141 9.85 12.09 -19.08
N LEU A 142 10.58 12.96 -18.39
CA LEU A 142 10.83 12.83 -16.95
C LEU A 142 9.84 13.61 -16.09
N LEU A 143 9.53 14.86 -16.46
CA LEU A 143 8.73 15.76 -15.61
C LEU A 143 7.24 15.70 -15.93
N TRP A 144 6.85 15.62 -17.20
CA TRP A 144 5.42 15.62 -17.59
C TRP A 144 4.59 14.44 -17.05
N PRO A 145 5.12 13.20 -16.90
CA PRO A 145 4.33 12.10 -16.36
C PRO A 145 3.79 12.38 -14.97
N TRP A 146 4.48 13.20 -14.17
CA TRP A 146 4.11 13.48 -12.78
C TRP A 146 2.79 14.28 -12.69
N PRO A 147 2.65 15.49 -13.27
CA PRO A 147 1.36 16.18 -13.32
C PRO A 147 0.29 15.35 -14.02
N ARG A 148 0.65 14.66 -15.11
CA ARG A 148 -0.31 13.84 -15.87
C ARG A 148 -0.92 12.75 -14.99
N GLN A 149 -0.10 12.01 -14.26
CA GLN A 149 -0.58 10.97 -13.34
C GLN A 149 -1.33 11.58 -12.14
N PHE A 150 -0.85 12.70 -11.60
CA PHE A 150 -1.44 13.37 -10.44
C PHE A 150 -2.86 13.92 -10.71
N PHE A 151 -3.09 14.52 -11.89
CA PHE A 151 -4.38 15.12 -12.24
C PHE A 151 -5.28 14.20 -13.08
N THR A 152 -4.69 13.34 -13.91
CA THR A 152 -5.43 12.58 -14.94
C THR A 152 -5.08 11.08 -14.98
N GLY A 153 -4.40 10.56 -13.95
CA GLY A 153 -4.15 9.13 -13.80
C GLY A 153 -5.45 8.32 -13.83
N ARG A 154 -5.46 7.24 -14.62
CA ARG A 154 -6.63 6.37 -14.82
C ARG A 154 -6.47 4.96 -14.26
N VAL A 155 -5.26 4.39 -14.32
CA VAL A 155 -5.02 2.97 -14.01
C VAL A 155 -5.37 2.63 -12.56
N ILE A 156 -4.83 3.39 -11.61
CA ILE A 156 -5.12 3.27 -10.17
C ILE A 156 -5.95 4.45 -9.66
N GLY A 157 -6.56 5.21 -10.58
CA GLY A 157 -7.14 6.52 -10.32
C GLY A 157 -6.09 7.62 -10.19
N ASN A 158 -6.47 8.73 -9.55
CA ASN A 158 -5.56 9.83 -9.27
C ASN A 158 -5.87 10.53 -7.93
N PRO A 159 -4.86 11.14 -7.29
CA PRO A 159 -5.02 11.78 -5.99
C PRO A 159 -6.08 12.89 -5.97
N VAL A 160 -6.20 13.65 -7.07
CA VAL A 160 -7.16 14.76 -7.17
C VAL A 160 -8.59 14.24 -7.24
N ALA A 161 -8.85 13.17 -7.99
CA ALA A 161 -10.15 12.50 -8.05
C ALA A 161 -10.55 11.95 -6.68
N TRP A 162 -9.60 11.33 -5.95
CA TRP A 162 -9.83 10.89 -4.58
C TRP A 162 -10.25 12.03 -3.67
N ARG A 163 -9.50 13.15 -3.67
CA ARG A 163 -9.86 14.31 -2.84
C ARG A 163 -11.16 14.99 -3.27
N ARG A 164 -11.51 14.97 -4.55
CA ARG A 164 -12.82 15.46 -5.02
C ARG A 164 -13.98 14.57 -4.60
N ALA A 165 -13.79 13.25 -4.56
CA ALA A 165 -14.85 12.31 -4.23
C ALA A 165 -15.05 12.13 -2.71
N VAL A 166 -13.95 12.04 -1.95
CA VAL A 166 -13.98 11.70 -0.52
C VAL A 166 -13.84 12.94 0.38
N GLY A 167 -13.10 13.95 -0.07
CA GLY A 167 -12.70 15.10 0.74
C GLY A 167 -11.55 14.78 1.70
N PHE A 168 -11.45 15.57 2.77
CA PHE A 168 -10.56 15.31 3.91
C PHE A 168 -11.41 14.95 5.12
N ARG A 169 -11.17 13.77 5.70
CA ARG A 169 -11.96 13.25 6.83
C ARG A 169 -11.07 12.94 8.04
N PRO A 170 -11.61 12.98 9.26
CA PRO A 170 -10.88 12.57 10.45
C PRO A 170 -10.40 11.10 10.36
N GLN A 171 -11.28 10.22 9.87
CA GLN A 171 -10.98 8.82 9.57
C GLN A 171 -11.06 8.60 8.06
N GLU A 172 -9.96 8.19 7.44
CA GLU A 172 -9.88 7.89 6.01
C GLU A 172 -9.52 6.41 5.82
N ILE A 173 -10.23 5.72 4.93
CA ILE A 173 -9.87 4.36 4.53
C ILE A 173 -8.75 4.45 3.51
N ILE A 174 -7.63 3.82 3.82
CA ILE A 174 -6.46 3.78 2.95
C ILE A 174 -6.31 2.39 2.39
N VAL A 175 -6.23 2.29 1.06
CA VAL A 175 -6.02 1.02 0.35
C VAL A 175 -4.67 1.12 -0.35
N ARG A 176 -3.73 0.28 0.09
CA ARG A 176 -2.42 0.11 -0.54
C ARG A 176 -2.46 -1.09 -1.45
N ARG A 177 -1.77 -0.99 -2.58
CA ARG A 177 -1.66 -2.03 -3.61
C ARG A 177 -0.19 -2.39 -3.84
N SER A 178 0.11 -3.67 -4.01
CA SER A 178 1.43 -4.13 -4.41
C SER A 178 1.83 -3.59 -5.80
N ARG A 179 3.14 -3.43 -6.01
CA ARG A 179 3.69 -2.90 -7.27
C ARG A 179 4.05 -4.00 -8.26
N LYS A 180 5.34 -4.32 -8.39
CA LYS A 180 5.85 -5.31 -9.36
C LYS A 180 6.32 -6.61 -8.69
N TRP A 181 6.51 -6.60 -7.38
CA TRP A 181 7.09 -7.70 -6.62
C TRP A 181 6.11 -8.86 -6.43
N ASP A 182 4.82 -8.57 -6.39
CA ASP A 182 3.72 -9.54 -6.36
C ASP A 182 3.76 -10.54 -7.52
N ARG A 183 4.11 -10.08 -8.73
CA ARG A 183 4.26 -10.95 -9.90
C ARG A 183 5.46 -11.90 -9.80
N ALA A 184 6.45 -11.56 -8.97
CA ALA A 184 7.66 -12.35 -8.80
C ALA A 184 7.51 -13.45 -7.73
N ILE A 185 6.50 -13.34 -6.86
CA ILE A 185 6.32 -14.22 -5.70
C ILE A 185 5.65 -15.55 -6.06
N GLY A 186 4.90 -15.63 -7.17
CA GLY A 186 4.23 -16.87 -7.58
C GLY A 186 3.10 -17.27 -6.63
N ASN A 187 2.91 -18.57 -6.40
CA ASN A 187 1.85 -19.04 -5.50
C ASN A 187 2.21 -18.72 -4.04
N VAL A 188 1.43 -17.83 -3.44
CA VAL A 188 1.63 -17.35 -2.06
C VAL A 188 1.29 -18.42 -1.01
N VAL A 189 0.43 -19.38 -1.38
CA VAL A 189 -0.10 -20.39 -0.45
C VAL A 189 0.93 -21.47 -0.14
N ASP A 190 1.81 -21.78 -1.10
CA ASP A 190 2.83 -22.80 -0.93
C ASP A 190 4.01 -22.27 -0.12
N ALA A 191 4.44 -23.01 0.91
CA ALA A 191 5.59 -22.66 1.73
C ALA A 191 6.88 -22.71 0.89
N GLY A 192 7.27 -21.57 0.35
CA GLY A 192 8.45 -21.39 -0.48
C GLY A 192 9.05 -19.99 -0.36
N PRO A 193 10.11 -19.67 -1.12
CA PRO A 193 10.79 -18.37 -1.02
C PRO A 193 9.87 -17.17 -1.32
N GLY A 194 8.83 -17.37 -2.13
CA GLY A 194 7.81 -16.35 -2.38
C GLY A 194 6.95 -16.03 -1.15
N HIS A 195 6.61 -17.05 -0.36
CA HIS A 195 5.87 -16.90 0.88
C HIS A 195 6.65 -16.03 1.87
N GLU A 196 7.90 -16.39 2.16
CA GLU A 196 8.76 -15.61 3.08
C GLU A 196 8.92 -14.15 2.64
N ALA A 197 9.16 -13.92 1.34
CA ALA A 197 9.29 -12.57 0.79
C ALA A 197 7.99 -11.76 0.95
N LEU A 198 6.82 -12.38 0.78
CA LEU A 198 5.55 -11.71 1.05
C LEU A 198 5.46 -11.28 2.52
N PHE A 199 5.76 -12.19 3.45
CA PHE A 199 5.67 -11.90 4.88
C PHE A 199 6.62 -10.78 5.30
N GLU A 200 7.85 -10.78 4.80
CA GLU A 200 8.82 -9.71 5.08
C GLU A 200 8.32 -8.34 4.60
N ILE A 201 7.86 -8.26 3.34
CA ILE A 201 7.37 -7.02 2.72
C ILE A 201 6.11 -6.52 3.43
N VAL A 202 5.17 -7.43 3.73
CA VAL A 202 3.91 -7.10 4.38
C VAL A 202 4.17 -6.64 5.81
N ARG A 203 4.94 -7.39 6.60
CA ARG A 203 5.27 -7.07 8.01
C ARG A 203 5.85 -5.67 8.14
N ARG A 204 6.76 -5.28 7.24
CA ARG A 204 7.32 -3.92 7.22
C ARG A 204 6.28 -2.86 6.90
N ALA A 205 5.30 -3.17 6.05
CA ALA A 205 4.29 -2.23 5.62
C ALA A 205 3.22 -1.95 6.70
N VAL A 206 2.96 -2.91 7.57
CA VAL A 206 1.93 -2.85 8.62
C VAL A 206 2.49 -2.55 10.01
N ASP A 207 3.80 -2.33 10.13
CA ASP A 207 4.45 -1.92 11.38
C ASP A 207 3.67 -0.78 12.08
N PRO A 208 3.23 -0.97 13.34
CA PRO A 208 2.43 0.03 14.07
C PRO A 208 3.11 1.39 14.22
N ILE A 209 4.43 1.41 14.44
CA ILE A 209 5.20 2.65 14.60
C ILE A 209 5.20 3.39 13.27
N TRP A 210 5.47 2.67 12.18
CA TRP A 210 5.45 3.23 10.85
C TRP A 210 4.08 3.79 10.45
N MET A 211 3.01 3.03 10.72
CA MET A 211 1.65 3.45 10.44
C MET A 211 1.22 4.64 11.30
N ALA A 212 1.70 4.72 12.55
CA ALA A 212 1.42 5.83 13.44
C ALA A 212 2.19 7.10 13.05
N GLU A 213 3.38 7.02 12.47
CA GLU A 213 4.16 8.20 12.10
C GLU A 213 3.64 8.89 10.83
N LYS A 214 3.20 8.11 9.84
CA LYS A 214 2.85 8.60 8.51
C LYS A 214 1.35 8.69 8.27
N THR A 215 0.91 9.71 7.54
CA THR A 215 -0.44 9.69 6.94
C THR A 215 -0.49 8.67 5.81
N GLY A 216 -1.67 8.14 5.50
CA GLY A 216 -1.88 7.18 4.41
C GLY A 216 -1.29 7.66 3.07
N TYR A 217 -1.41 8.96 2.77
CA TYR A 217 -0.83 9.56 1.56
C TYR A 217 0.70 9.42 1.44
N LEU A 218 1.41 9.40 2.57
CA LEU A 218 2.88 9.31 2.63
C LEU A 218 3.39 7.87 2.74
N MET A 219 2.49 6.89 2.68
CA MET A 219 2.84 5.46 2.73
C MET A 219 3.15 4.86 1.34
N LEU A 220 3.35 5.71 0.33
CA LEU A 220 3.87 5.32 -0.97
C LEU A 220 5.34 4.88 -0.81
N THR A 221 5.67 3.65 -1.20
CA THR A 221 7.04 3.12 -1.14
C THR A 221 7.44 2.50 -2.48
N LYS A 222 8.65 1.92 -2.54
CA LYS A 222 9.08 1.14 -3.71
C LYS A 222 8.21 -0.11 -3.88
N GLU A 223 7.73 -0.69 -2.78
CA GLU A 223 6.89 -1.89 -2.78
C GLU A 223 5.39 -1.57 -2.93
N TRP A 224 4.92 -0.46 -2.35
CA TRP A 224 3.48 -0.18 -2.23
C TRP A 224 3.06 1.10 -2.96
N ASP A 225 1.95 1.03 -3.68
CA ASP A 225 1.23 2.17 -4.24
C ASP A 225 -0.10 2.40 -3.52
N LEU A 226 -0.70 3.57 -3.72
CA LEU A 226 -2.05 3.87 -3.23
C LEU A 226 -3.05 3.68 -4.37
N ASP A 227 -4.06 2.84 -4.14
CA ASP A 227 -5.12 2.60 -5.12
C ASP A 227 -6.26 3.58 -4.86
N TRP A 228 -6.22 4.72 -5.56
CA TRP A 228 -7.18 5.81 -5.38
C TRP A 228 -8.59 5.37 -5.70
N ASN A 229 -8.78 4.52 -6.72
CA ASN A 229 -10.11 4.02 -7.08
C ASN A 229 -10.66 3.10 -5.99
N ALA A 230 -9.86 2.16 -5.48
CA ALA A 230 -10.26 1.29 -4.38
C ALA A 230 -10.57 2.10 -3.11
N MET A 231 -9.79 3.14 -2.81
CA MET A 231 -10.05 4.05 -1.68
C MET A 231 -11.39 4.80 -1.81
N ILE A 232 -11.70 5.31 -3.01
CA ILE A 232 -13.00 5.96 -3.30
C ILE A 232 -14.13 4.95 -3.15
N THR A 233 -13.98 3.74 -3.69
CA THR A 233 -15.00 2.69 -3.62
C THR A 233 -15.23 2.23 -2.18
N ALA A 234 -14.17 1.95 -1.41
CA ALA A 234 -14.26 1.58 0.00
C ALA A 234 -15.01 2.66 0.81
N THR A 235 -14.62 3.93 0.61
CA THR A 235 -15.29 5.05 1.28
C THR A 235 -16.76 5.18 0.88
N ARG A 236 -17.09 4.98 -0.40
CA ARG A 236 -18.47 4.99 -0.89
C ARG A 236 -19.30 3.84 -0.31
N LEU A 237 -18.72 2.65 -0.12
CA LEU A 237 -19.38 1.51 0.52
C LEU A 237 -19.65 1.79 2.00
N ALA A 238 -18.70 2.43 2.69
CA ALA A 238 -18.87 2.91 4.06
C ALA A 238 -19.96 3.99 4.17
N ASP A 239 -19.96 4.97 3.25
CA ASP A 239 -20.95 6.06 3.22
C ASP A 239 -22.37 5.52 2.97
N LYS A 240 -22.50 4.47 2.15
CA LYS A 240 -23.76 3.76 1.91
C LYS A 240 -24.17 2.84 3.06
N LYS A 241 -23.36 2.71 4.11
CA LYS A 241 -23.57 1.80 5.25
C LYS A 241 -23.71 0.33 4.84
N ILE A 242 -23.14 -0.04 3.69
CA ILE A 242 -23.06 -1.45 3.26
C ILE A 242 -21.95 -2.15 4.07
N LEU A 243 -20.87 -1.43 4.33
CA LEU A 243 -19.76 -1.83 5.18
C LEU A 243 -19.56 -0.80 6.29
N SER A 244 -19.06 -1.23 7.43
CA SER A 244 -18.64 -0.34 8.51
C SER A 244 -17.20 0.13 8.28
N LEU A 245 -16.81 1.25 8.88
CA LEU A 245 -15.40 1.68 8.87
C LEU A 245 -14.49 0.64 9.55
N HIS A 246 -15.02 -0.08 10.53
CA HIS A 246 -14.29 -1.12 11.26
C HIS A 246 -13.93 -2.32 10.38
N ASP A 247 -14.71 -2.60 9.33
CA ASP A 247 -14.42 -3.66 8.35
C ASP A 247 -13.17 -3.34 7.50
N PHE A 248 -12.70 -2.08 7.51
CA PHE A 248 -11.49 -1.61 6.83
C PHE A 248 -10.32 -1.38 7.80
N ARG A 249 -10.28 -2.13 8.90
CA ARG A 249 -9.12 -2.21 9.79
C ARG A 249 -7.87 -2.72 9.04
N THR A 250 -6.75 -2.80 9.75
CA THR A 250 -5.50 -3.30 9.19
C THR A 250 -5.68 -4.76 8.76
N THR A 251 -5.87 -4.97 7.46
CA THR A 251 -6.15 -6.28 6.87
C THR A 251 -5.41 -6.38 5.55
N ILE A 252 -4.77 -7.53 5.33
CA ILE A 252 -4.08 -7.83 4.09
C ILE A 252 -4.95 -8.76 3.26
N TYR A 253 -5.14 -8.45 1.99
CA TYR A 253 -5.92 -9.23 1.04
C TYR A 253 -4.99 -9.85 0.01
N VAL A 254 -5.10 -11.17 -0.15
CA VAL A 254 -4.34 -11.96 -1.11
C VAL A 254 -5.32 -12.81 -1.89
N HIS A 255 -5.17 -12.88 -3.21
CA HIS A 255 -5.96 -13.77 -4.05
C HIS A 255 -5.16 -15.02 -4.41
N SER A 256 -5.76 -16.19 -4.28
CA SER A 256 -5.23 -17.47 -4.77
C SER A 256 -6.23 -18.11 -5.73
N GLU A 257 -5.76 -18.81 -6.75
CA GLU A 257 -6.62 -19.53 -7.71
C GLU A 257 -7.39 -20.67 -7.03
N ASP A 258 -6.81 -21.29 -5.99
CA ASP A 258 -7.41 -22.44 -5.30
C ASP A 258 -8.49 -22.01 -4.29
N PHE A 259 -8.22 -20.94 -3.54
CA PHE A 259 -9.03 -20.52 -2.38
C PHE A 259 -9.85 -19.24 -2.62
N GLY A 260 -9.57 -18.51 -3.70
CA GLY A 260 -10.14 -17.19 -3.98
C GLY A 260 -9.50 -16.09 -3.12
N TRP A 261 -10.30 -15.10 -2.72
CA TRP A 261 -9.85 -14.03 -1.82
C TRP A 261 -9.65 -14.54 -0.40
N MET A 262 -8.41 -14.40 0.07
CA MET A 262 -7.98 -14.70 1.43
C MET A 262 -7.61 -13.40 2.14
N ILE A 263 -7.85 -13.40 3.45
CA ILE A 263 -7.46 -12.32 4.34
C ILE A 263 -6.37 -12.82 5.29
N MET A 264 -5.48 -11.91 5.63
CA MET A 264 -4.57 -12.07 6.75
C MET A 264 -4.80 -10.90 7.68
N GLU A 265 -5.30 -11.22 8.87
CA GLU A 265 -5.50 -10.22 9.91
C GLU A 265 -4.19 -9.94 10.62
N SER A 266 -3.98 -8.67 10.91
CA SER A 266 -2.76 -8.11 11.49
C SER A 266 -2.51 -8.53 12.95
N ALA A 267 -3.11 -9.61 13.46
CA ALA A 267 -2.74 -10.14 14.77
C ALA A 267 -1.25 -10.53 14.86
N ASN A 268 -0.60 -10.74 13.70
CA ASN A 268 0.85 -10.90 13.58
C ASN A 268 1.60 -9.63 13.09
N ALA A 269 0.91 -8.49 13.00
CA ALA A 269 1.42 -7.34 12.27
C ALA A 269 0.87 -5.96 12.71
N GLY A 270 0.17 -5.86 13.85
CA GLY A 270 -0.32 -4.60 14.42
C GLY A 270 -1.84 -4.50 14.48
N GLY A 271 -2.39 -4.76 15.66
CA GLY A 271 -3.75 -4.43 16.07
C GLY A 271 -4.72 -5.62 16.10
N SER A 272 -4.45 -6.64 16.92
CA SER A 272 -5.52 -7.54 17.37
C SER A 272 -6.32 -6.90 18.51
N ALA A 273 -7.54 -7.40 18.76
CA ALA A 273 -8.27 -7.08 19.98
C ALA A 273 -7.44 -7.37 21.25
N ALA A 274 -6.56 -8.38 21.20
CA ALA A 274 -5.63 -8.70 22.28
C ALA A 274 -4.50 -7.67 22.44
N GLU A 275 -4.05 -7.00 21.37
CA GLU A 275 -3.08 -5.90 21.47
C GLU A 275 -3.75 -4.59 21.92
N GLU A 276 -4.99 -4.33 21.51
CA GLU A 276 -5.77 -3.21 22.05
C GLU A 276 -6.13 -3.44 23.53
N GLU A 277 -6.44 -4.67 23.90
CA GLU A 277 -6.64 -5.09 25.29
C GLU A 277 -5.33 -5.03 26.08
N GLY A 278 -4.21 -5.51 25.52
CA GLY A 278 -2.87 -5.39 26.10
C GLY A 278 -2.47 -3.92 26.27
N ARG A 279 -2.75 -3.06 25.30
CA ARG A 279 -2.51 -1.61 25.41
C ARG A 279 -3.40 -0.95 26.46
N LYS A 280 -4.69 -1.32 26.53
CA LYS A 280 -5.62 -0.86 27.57
C LYS A 280 -5.17 -1.32 28.95
N LYS A 281 -4.70 -2.56 29.09
CA LYS A 281 -4.15 -3.15 30.31
C LYS A 281 -2.85 -2.44 30.72
N ILE A 282 -1.94 -2.15 29.79
CA ILE A 282 -0.71 -1.38 30.08
C ILE A 282 -1.04 0.05 30.55
N VAL A 283 -2.02 0.70 29.93
CA VAL A 283 -2.47 2.04 30.36
C VAL A 283 -3.14 1.99 31.74
N ALA A 284 -4.03 1.01 31.98
CA ALA A 284 -4.67 0.82 33.28
C ALA A 284 -3.65 0.49 34.40
N PHE A 285 -2.66 -0.34 34.09
CA PHE A 285 -1.55 -0.69 34.96
C PHE A 285 -0.72 0.56 35.34
N LYS A 286 -0.43 1.42 34.35
CA LYS A 286 0.25 2.69 34.58
C LYS A 286 -0.59 3.63 35.45
N ASP A 287 -1.85 3.82 35.11
CA ASP A 287 -2.76 4.76 35.80
C ASP A 287 -2.99 4.35 37.27
N GLU A 288 -3.10 3.06 37.56
CA GLU A 288 -3.23 2.53 38.93
C GLU A 288 -1.94 2.74 39.75
N LEU A 289 -0.76 2.51 39.16
CA LEU A 289 0.51 2.79 39.82
C LEU A 289 0.75 4.29 40.04
N THR A 290 0.29 5.14 39.12
CA THR A 290 0.30 6.60 39.27
C THR A 290 -0.68 7.04 40.36
N PHE A 291 -1.87 6.44 40.47
CA PHE A 291 -2.83 6.70 41.55
C PHE A 291 -2.25 6.36 42.93
N LEU A 292 -1.47 5.27 43.01
CA LEU A 292 -0.74 4.87 44.23
C LEU A 292 0.53 5.70 44.48
N GLY A 293 0.86 6.66 43.60
CA GLY A 293 2.05 7.52 43.70
C GLY A 293 3.37 6.79 43.44
N LYS A 294 3.33 5.61 42.81
CA LYS A 294 4.49 4.72 42.59
C LYS A 294 4.76 4.47 41.10
N GLU A 295 4.70 5.51 40.28
CA GLU A 295 4.97 5.43 38.84
C GLU A 295 6.38 4.90 38.52
N SER A 296 7.35 5.06 39.41
CA SER A 296 8.71 4.52 39.24
C SER A 296 8.76 2.98 39.22
N LEU A 297 7.79 2.27 39.82
CA LEU A 297 7.67 0.81 39.73
C LEU A 297 7.30 0.35 38.32
N PHE A 298 6.50 1.12 37.60
CA PHE A 298 6.12 0.83 36.22
C PHE A 298 7.35 0.71 35.32
N PHE A 299 8.24 1.70 35.39
CA PHE A 299 9.44 1.74 34.57
C PHE A 299 10.44 0.64 34.94
N LYS A 300 10.64 0.37 36.25
CA LYS A 300 11.50 -0.72 36.72
C LYS A 300 10.99 -2.10 36.27
N TRP A 301 9.68 -2.29 36.25
CA TRP A 301 9.07 -3.53 35.77
C TRP A 301 9.28 -3.71 34.26
N ILE A 302 9.04 -2.68 33.45
CA ILE A 302 9.31 -2.73 32.00
C ILE A 302 10.78 -3.04 31.74
N GLU A 303 11.69 -2.39 32.48
CA GLU A 303 13.13 -2.63 32.35
C GLU A 303 13.50 -4.08 32.70
N LEU A 304 12.93 -4.65 33.76
CA LEU A 304 13.14 -6.05 34.14
C LEU A 304 12.67 -7.01 33.03
N VAL A 305 11.48 -6.79 32.47
CA VAL A 305 10.92 -7.62 31.40
C VAL A 305 11.74 -7.49 30.12
N GLN A 306 12.17 -6.27 29.76
CA GLN A 306 13.05 -6.02 28.61
C GLN A 306 14.44 -6.63 28.79
N TYR A 307 14.98 -6.59 30.00
CA TYR A 307 16.28 -7.18 30.32
C TYR A 307 16.25 -8.71 30.22
N GLU A 308 15.23 -9.37 30.76
CA GLU A 308 15.13 -10.84 30.72
C GLU A 308 14.74 -11.36 29.32
N SER A 309 13.93 -10.62 28.57
CA SER A 309 13.57 -10.98 27.19
C SER A 309 14.69 -10.75 26.16
N SER A 310 15.61 -9.81 26.40
CA SER A 310 16.75 -9.55 25.51
C SER A 310 17.95 -10.49 25.71
N ARG A 311 17.89 -11.39 26.71
CA ARG A 311 18.95 -12.38 26.96
C ARG A 311 19.00 -13.46 25.87
N PRO A 312 20.20 -13.95 25.52
CA PRO A 312 20.34 -15.05 24.59
C PRO A 312 19.56 -16.29 25.07
N GLY A 313 18.78 -16.89 24.18
CA GLY A 313 17.86 -18.00 24.47
C GLY A 313 16.38 -17.62 24.56
N GLY A 314 16.02 -16.34 24.39
CA GLY A 314 14.62 -15.90 24.33
C GLY A 314 13.89 -15.94 25.68
N PHE A 315 12.61 -15.56 25.65
CA PHE A 315 11.72 -15.50 26.82
C PHE A 315 10.95 -16.81 27.00
N THR A 316 11.66 -17.85 27.46
CA THR A 316 11.11 -19.19 27.68
C THR A 316 10.14 -19.23 28.88
N PRO A 317 9.22 -20.21 28.97
CA PRO A 317 8.26 -20.32 30.08
C PRO A 317 8.92 -20.32 31.47
N ASP A 318 10.05 -21.02 31.63
CA ASP A 318 10.79 -21.03 32.90
C ASP A 318 11.30 -19.63 33.30
N LYS A 319 11.74 -18.83 32.31
CA LYS A 319 12.18 -17.45 32.54
C LYS A 319 11.01 -16.51 32.81
N GLN A 320 9.83 -16.79 32.29
CA GLN A 320 8.62 -16.04 32.62
C GLN A 320 8.30 -16.21 34.11
N VAL A 321 8.35 -17.45 34.62
CA VAL A 321 8.13 -17.75 36.04
C VAL A 321 9.18 -17.05 36.93
N GLU A 322 10.45 -17.10 36.55
CA GLU A 322 11.52 -16.41 37.30
C GLU A 322 11.36 -14.87 37.28
N THR A 323 11.01 -14.31 36.12
CA THR A 323 10.80 -12.85 35.97
C THR A 323 9.60 -12.40 36.81
N MET A 324 8.57 -13.23 36.91
CA MET A 324 7.39 -12.98 37.74
C MET A 324 7.67 -13.07 39.24
N ALA A 325 8.50 -14.01 39.67
CA ALA A 325 8.94 -14.08 41.06
C ALA A 325 9.71 -12.80 41.46
N LYS A 326 10.60 -12.31 40.59
CA LYS A 326 11.34 -11.05 40.79
C LYS A 326 10.41 -9.82 40.76
N ALA A 327 9.41 -9.82 39.87
CA ALA A 327 8.42 -8.75 39.82
C ALA A 327 7.57 -8.72 41.10
N LYS A 328 7.14 -9.88 41.61
CA LYS A 328 6.39 -9.99 42.87
C LYS A 328 7.18 -9.43 44.05
N GLU A 329 8.43 -9.85 44.20
CA GLU A 329 9.33 -9.34 45.25
C GLU A 329 9.55 -7.82 45.14
N MET A 330 9.72 -7.30 43.92
CA MET A 330 9.87 -5.87 43.67
C MET A 330 8.63 -5.05 44.09
N PHE A 331 7.43 -5.54 43.77
CA PHE A 331 6.17 -4.87 44.11
C PHE A 331 5.89 -4.92 45.61
N GLU A 332 6.12 -6.07 46.24
CA GLU A 332 5.95 -6.25 47.69
C GLU A 332 6.95 -5.40 48.49
N ALA A 333 8.21 -5.31 48.05
CA ALA A 333 9.22 -4.45 48.66
C ALA A 333 8.86 -2.95 48.64
N HIS A 334 8.01 -2.54 47.70
CA HIS A 334 7.51 -1.17 47.63
C HIS A 334 6.09 -1.05 48.22
N GLY A 335 5.59 -2.07 48.92
CA GLY A 335 4.29 -2.06 49.60
C GLY A 335 3.09 -2.06 48.64
N VAL A 336 3.20 -2.74 47.51
CA VAL A 336 2.08 -3.04 46.60
C VAL A 336 1.85 -4.55 46.62
N ASP A 337 0.64 -4.97 46.98
CA ASP A 337 0.24 -6.38 46.94
C ASP A 337 0.07 -6.81 45.48
N PHE A 338 1.02 -7.60 44.99
CA PHE A 338 1.15 -7.95 43.58
C PHE A 338 -0.06 -8.72 43.04
N GLU A 339 -0.65 -9.60 43.84
CA GLU A 339 -1.79 -10.44 43.44
C GLU A 339 -3.07 -9.58 43.37
N LYS A 340 -3.35 -8.78 44.41
CA LYS A 340 -4.51 -7.88 44.39
C LYS A 340 -4.42 -6.79 43.33
N PHE A 341 -3.22 -6.33 43.03
CA PHE A 341 -2.97 -5.34 41.99
C PHE A 341 -3.30 -5.93 40.61
N TRP A 342 -2.87 -7.16 40.32
CA TRP A 342 -3.15 -7.83 39.05
C TRP A 342 -4.62 -8.22 38.87
N ASP A 343 -5.30 -8.63 39.94
CA ASP A 343 -6.74 -8.87 39.92
C ASP A 343 -7.53 -7.60 39.55
N LYS A 344 -7.04 -6.42 39.96
CA LYS A 344 -7.66 -5.13 39.66
C LYS A 344 -7.42 -4.66 38.21
N VAL A 345 -6.27 -5.02 37.62
CA VAL A 345 -5.89 -4.65 36.24
C VAL A 345 -6.52 -5.59 35.19
N GLY A 346 -7.12 -6.70 35.61
CA GLY A 346 -7.87 -7.62 34.74
C GLY A 346 -7.06 -8.84 34.27
N GLY A 347 -6.13 -9.31 35.10
CA GLY A 347 -5.35 -10.52 34.86
C GLY A 347 -4.15 -10.32 33.91
N MET A 348 -3.23 -11.30 33.91
CA MET A 348 -1.93 -11.23 33.21
C MET A 348 -1.99 -11.59 31.72
N GLU A 349 -3.11 -12.15 31.27
CA GLU A 349 -3.31 -12.64 29.90
C GLU A 349 -3.38 -11.46 28.91
N GLY A 350 -2.52 -11.47 27.87
CA GLY A 350 -2.42 -10.42 26.84
C GLY A 350 -1.35 -9.33 27.09
N MET A 351 -0.47 -9.50 28.09
CA MET A 351 0.71 -8.64 28.26
C MET A 351 1.87 -9.08 27.37
N PRO A 352 2.72 -8.14 26.89
CA PRO A 352 3.86 -8.48 26.03
C PRO A 352 4.76 -9.56 26.64
N GLY A 353 4.78 -10.74 26.00
CA GLY A 353 5.60 -11.88 26.43
C GLY A 353 4.95 -12.83 27.44
N MET A 354 3.70 -12.60 27.85
CA MET A 354 2.98 -13.38 28.88
C MET A 354 1.75 -14.12 28.32
N ASP A 355 1.67 -14.32 27.00
CA ASP A 355 0.49 -14.84 26.30
C ASP A 355 0.24 -16.36 26.50
N GLN A 356 1.03 -17.06 27.34
CA GLN A 356 0.97 -18.53 27.51
C GLN A 356 0.89 -19.02 28.97
N MET A 357 0.55 -18.15 29.93
CA MET A 357 0.09 -18.58 31.27
C MET A 357 -1.41 -18.35 31.37
#